data_AF-A0A0J8UCL1-F1
#
_entry.id   AF-A0A0J8UCL1-F1
#
_cell.length_a   1.000
_cell.length_b   1.000
_cell.length_c   1.000
_cell.angle_alpha   90.00
_cell.angle_beta   90.00
_cell.angle_gamma   90.00
#
_symmetry.space_group_name_H-M   'P 1'
#
loop_
_entity.id
_entity.type
_entity.pdbx_description
1 polymer ?
#
loop_
_entity_poly.entity_id
_entity_poly.type
_entity_poly.pdbx_seq_one_letter_code
_entity_poly.pdbx_strand_id
1 'polypeptide(L)'
;MNSFGSVVAFAALWIVTGLVTGFWMIRRGHHPLWLLIAVVLGPLFVPIALERAEHGSRLVFAGPDGPPSPRTNPSEGLRILIGLDGSPESQEALTTASKLFGLTCERIVLAEVVSFDATEESGRAEVDAASARLAAAADVLKGRSIPVSFEVLAGPPAKTLRSLADRQDIDLIIIGRRGRGLTNRLMGSVSADLVQHSPVPVLLTPQPTKSAARG
;
A
#
# COMPACT_ATOMS: atom_id res chain seq x y z
N MET A 1 36.46 27.59 -21.48
CA MET A 1 35.33 27.37 -20.56
C MET A 1 35.67 27.99 -19.22
N ASN A 2 34.90 28.97 -18.76
CA ASN A 2 35.18 29.66 -17.49
C ASN A 2 34.86 28.73 -16.31
N SER A 3 35.74 28.69 -15.30
CA SER A 3 35.62 27.86 -14.08
C SER A 3 34.23 27.91 -13.45
N PHE A 4 33.59 29.08 -13.46
CA PHE A 4 32.22 29.28 -12.97
C PHE A 4 31.17 28.40 -13.67
N GLY A 5 31.26 28.25 -15.00
CA GLY A 5 30.33 27.41 -15.76
C GLY A 5 30.48 25.92 -15.42
N SER A 6 31.72 25.48 -15.17
CA SER A 6 32.00 24.10 -14.75
C SER A 6 31.47 23.80 -13.35
N VAL A 7 31.58 24.75 -12.41
CA VAL A 7 31.02 24.62 -11.05
C VAL A 7 29.50 24.54 -11.09
N VAL A 8 28.85 25.40 -11.88
CA VAL A 8 27.38 25.38 -12.04
C VAL A 8 26.92 24.07 -12.69
N ALA A 9 27.61 23.61 -13.73
CA ALA A 9 27.28 22.34 -14.39
C ALA A 9 27.46 21.14 -13.43
N PHE A 10 28.51 21.14 -12.62
CA PHE A 10 28.73 20.11 -11.61
C PHE A 10 27.63 20.11 -10.53
N ALA A 11 27.28 21.28 -10.01
CA ALA A 11 26.19 21.42 -9.03
C ALA A 11 24.84 20.99 -9.61
N ALA A 12 24.56 21.33 -10.87
CA ALA A 12 23.33 20.91 -11.55
C ALA A 12 23.29 19.38 -11.70
N LEU A 13 24.38 18.75 -12.16
CA LEU A 13 24.48 17.30 -12.28
C LEU A 13 24.32 16.61 -10.93
N TRP A 14 24.92 17.17 -9.87
CA TRP A 14 24.80 16.67 -8.50
C TRP A 14 23.34 16.64 -8.04
N ILE A 15 22.65 17.76 -8.16
CA ILE A 15 21.24 17.89 -7.75
C ILE A 15 20.33 16.98 -8.58
N VAL A 16 20.52 16.94 -9.90
CA VAL A 16 19.72 16.08 -10.79
C VAL A 16 19.89 14.61 -10.43
N THR A 17 21.13 14.16 -10.18
CA THR A 17 21.39 12.77 -9.77
C THR A 17 20.69 12.45 -8.45
N GLY A 18 20.75 13.35 -7.48
CA GLY A 18 20.05 13.23 -6.20
C GLY A 18 18.52 13.17 -6.35
N LEU A 19 17.93 14.08 -7.13
CA LEU A 19 16.49 14.12 -7.37
C LEU A 19 15.99 12.85 -8.06
N VAL A 20 16.69 12.37 -9.10
CA VAL A 20 16.32 11.15 -9.83
C VAL A 20 16.39 9.94 -8.90
N THR A 21 17.47 9.80 -8.13
CA THR A 21 17.66 8.66 -7.23
C THR A 21 16.68 8.67 -6.06
N GLY A 22 16.44 9.84 -5.46
CA GLY A 22 15.46 10.03 -4.39
C GLY A 22 14.03 9.76 -4.86
N PHE A 23 13.65 10.24 -6.04
CA PHE A 23 12.34 9.95 -6.62
C PHE A 23 12.16 8.47 -6.95
N TRP A 24 13.22 7.81 -7.44
CA TRP A 24 13.23 6.37 -7.68
C TRP A 24 13.01 5.57 -6.39
N MET A 25 13.64 5.97 -5.27
CA MET A 25 13.44 5.37 -3.95
C MET A 25 11.99 5.51 -3.45
N ILE A 26 11.37 6.69 -3.60
CA ILE A 26 9.96 6.89 -3.23
C ILE A 26 9.05 5.94 -4.02
N ARG A 27 9.29 5.80 -5.32
CA ARG A 27 8.53 4.84 -6.15
C ARG A 27 8.74 3.38 -5.74
N ARG A 28 9.83 3.07 -5.05
CA ARG A 28 10.11 1.75 -4.48
C ARG A 28 9.47 1.53 -3.10
N GLY A 29 8.74 2.49 -2.54
CA GLY A 29 8.04 2.34 -1.26
C GLY A 29 8.84 2.83 -0.05
N HIS A 30 9.92 3.58 -0.26
CA HIS A 30 10.62 4.30 0.80
C HIS A 30 9.96 5.65 1.10
N HIS A 31 10.15 6.16 2.32
CA HIS A 31 9.55 7.40 2.80
C HIS A 31 10.03 8.64 1.99
N PRO A 32 9.19 9.67 1.78
CA PRO A 32 9.55 10.86 1.00
C PRO A 32 10.80 11.62 1.49
N LEU A 33 11.18 11.46 2.76
CA LEU A 33 12.36 12.08 3.35
C LEU A 33 13.68 11.67 2.65
N TRP A 34 13.72 10.49 2.02
CA TRP A 34 14.87 10.05 1.23
C TRP A 34 15.22 10.99 0.07
N LEU A 35 14.26 11.75 -0.46
CA LEU A 35 14.54 12.74 -1.51
C LEU A 35 15.41 13.88 -1.00
N LEU A 36 15.22 14.31 0.26
CA LEU A 36 16.06 15.33 0.88
C LEU A 36 17.49 14.81 1.06
N ILE A 37 17.63 13.59 1.59
CA ILE A 37 18.93 12.93 1.77
C ILE A 37 19.64 12.78 0.41
N ALA A 38 18.92 12.35 -0.63
CA ALA A 38 19.45 12.15 -1.96
C ALA A 38 19.96 13.44 -2.61
N VAL A 39 19.26 14.57 -2.44
CA VAL A 39 19.71 15.87 -2.97
C VAL A 39 20.99 16.35 -2.28
N VAL A 40 21.12 16.14 -0.97
CA VAL A 40 22.32 16.52 -0.21
C VAL A 40 23.52 15.66 -0.65
N LEU A 41 23.35 14.34 -0.71
CA LEU A 41 24.42 13.39 -1.03
C LEU A 41 24.73 13.26 -2.53
N GLY A 42 23.78 13.62 -3.40
CA GLY A 42 23.92 13.57 -4.85
C GLY A 42 24.35 12.19 -5.36
N PRO A 43 25.43 12.08 -6.17
CA PRO A 43 25.91 10.80 -6.69
C PRO A 43 26.34 9.79 -5.62
N LEU A 44 26.78 10.25 -4.44
CA LEU A 44 27.20 9.35 -3.35
C LEU A 44 26.02 8.59 -2.75
N PHE A 45 24.78 9.02 -3.01
CA PHE A 45 23.58 8.33 -2.56
C PHE A 45 23.26 7.06 -3.36
N VAL A 46 23.76 6.95 -4.59
CA VAL A 46 23.43 5.85 -5.51
C VAL A 46 23.72 4.45 -4.93
N PRO A 47 24.90 4.15 -4.36
CA PRO A 47 25.16 2.82 -3.80
C PRO A 47 24.22 2.49 -2.63
N ILE A 48 23.94 3.45 -1.75
CA ILE A 48 23.00 3.29 -0.62
C ILE A 48 21.59 3.01 -1.14
N ALA A 49 21.17 3.73 -2.19
CA ALA A 49 19.87 3.53 -2.81
C ALA A 49 19.76 2.15 -3.46
N LEU A 50 20.82 1.65 -4.12
CA LEU A 50 20.83 0.33 -4.73
C LEU A 50 20.70 -0.77 -3.67
N GLU A 51 21.50 -0.72 -2.60
CA GLU A 51 21.41 -1.68 -1.48
C GLU A 51 20.01 -1.71 -0.85
N ARG A 52 19.38 -0.54 -0.67
CA ARG A 52 18.04 -0.45 -0.09
C ARG A 52 16.92 -0.86 -1.05
N ALA A 53 17.15 -0.85 -2.36
CA ALA A 53 16.12 -1.10 -3.37
C ALA A 53 15.93 -2.59 -3.75
N GLU A 54 16.81 -3.48 -3.30
CA GLU A 54 16.74 -4.92 -3.61
C GLU A 54 15.61 -5.66 -2.87
N HIS A 55 14.94 -5.02 -1.91
CA HIS A 55 13.90 -5.67 -1.13
C HIS A 55 12.58 -5.77 -1.92
N GLY A 56 12.14 -7.02 -2.14
CA GLY A 56 10.76 -7.32 -2.52
C GLY A 56 9.78 -6.96 -1.41
N SER A 57 8.48 -6.99 -1.71
CA SER A 57 7.44 -6.81 -0.68
C SER A 57 7.65 -7.81 0.46
N ARG A 58 7.72 -7.31 1.69
CA ARG A 58 8.02 -8.12 2.87
C ARG A 58 6.81 -8.20 3.79
N LEU A 59 6.44 -9.40 4.22
CA LEU A 59 5.49 -9.59 5.31
C LEU A 59 6.13 -9.12 6.62
N VAL A 60 5.48 -8.16 7.27
CA VAL A 60 5.97 -7.55 8.51
C VAL A 60 5.21 -8.13 9.71
N PHE A 61 3.90 -8.28 9.55
CA PHE A 61 3.02 -8.82 10.59
C PHE A 61 1.87 -9.60 9.93
N ALA A 62 1.52 -10.75 10.48
CA ALA A 62 0.32 -11.48 10.13
C ALA A 62 -0.56 -11.61 11.37
N GLY A 63 -1.87 -11.48 11.17
CA GLY A 63 -2.86 -11.74 12.20
C GLY A 63 -2.82 -13.19 12.70
N PRO A 64 -3.49 -13.48 13.83
CA PRO A 64 -3.47 -14.81 14.46
C PRO A 64 -4.04 -15.92 13.57
N ASP A 65 -4.93 -15.58 12.64
CA ASP A 65 -5.56 -16.53 11.72
C ASP A 65 -4.64 -16.94 10.55
N GLY A 66 -3.49 -16.26 10.39
CA GLY A 66 -2.50 -16.56 9.36
C GLY A 66 -2.98 -16.33 7.91
N PRO A 67 -2.11 -16.56 6.91
CA PRO A 67 -2.52 -16.54 5.51
C PRO A 67 -3.50 -17.69 5.22
N PRO A 68 -4.40 -17.53 4.24
CA PRO A 68 -5.27 -18.62 3.81
C PRO A 68 -4.47 -19.85 3.36
N SER A 69 -5.00 -21.03 3.63
CA SER A 69 -4.47 -22.26 3.06
C SER A 69 -4.56 -22.21 1.52
N PRO A 70 -3.60 -22.81 0.80
CA PRO A 70 -3.67 -22.93 -0.66
C PRO A 70 -5.00 -23.50 -1.09
N ARG A 71 -5.59 -22.97 -2.17
CA ARG A 71 -6.83 -23.54 -2.70
C ARG A 71 -6.58 -24.98 -3.13
N THR A 72 -7.45 -25.88 -2.66
CA THR A 72 -7.42 -27.27 -3.10
C THR A 72 -8.41 -27.54 -4.22
N ASN A 73 -9.47 -26.73 -4.34
CA ASN A 73 -10.45 -26.82 -5.40
C ASN A 73 -10.74 -25.45 -6.06
N PRO A 74 -10.79 -25.36 -7.40
CA PRO A 74 -11.10 -24.11 -8.11
C PRO A 74 -12.53 -23.57 -7.88
N SER A 75 -13.42 -24.39 -7.35
CA SER A 75 -14.82 -24.04 -7.05
C SER A 75 -15.04 -23.56 -5.60
N GLU A 76 -13.96 -23.36 -4.83
CA GLU A 76 -14.04 -22.71 -3.52
C GLU A 76 -14.55 -21.26 -3.67
N GLY A 77 -15.33 -20.78 -2.69
CA GLY A 77 -15.99 -19.46 -2.75
C GLY A 77 -15.01 -18.28 -2.85
N LEU A 78 -15.51 -17.08 -3.10
CA LEU A 78 -14.67 -15.91 -3.42
C LEU A 78 -13.68 -15.54 -2.31
N ARG A 79 -12.40 -15.35 -2.66
CA ARG A 79 -11.36 -14.78 -1.81
C ARG A 79 -11.16 -13.32 -2.16
N ILE A 80 -11.38 -12.45 -1.19
CA ILE A 80 -11.43 -11.00 -1.44
C ILE A 80 -10.33 -10.31 -0.65
N LEU A 81 -9.48 -9.56 -1.34
CA LEU A 81 -8.46 -8.71 -0.72
C LEU A 81 -9.01 -7.30 -0.52
N ILE A 82 -8.92 -6.76 0.68
CA ILE A 82 -9.27 -5.38 0.99
C ILE A 82 -8.01 -4.61 1.39
N GLY A 83 -7.65 -3.61 0.59
CA GLY A 83 -6.55 -2.70 0.92
C GLY A 83 -7.00 -1.61 1.88
N LEU A 84 -6.41 -1.61 3.07
CA LEU A 84 -6.64 -0.61 4.11
C LEU A 84 -5.40 0.25 4.28
N ASP A 85 -5.61 1.55 4.29
CA ASP A 85 -4.58 2.53 4.59
C ASP A 85 -5.06 3.46 5.70
N GLY A 86 -6.06 3.02 6.47
CA GLY A 86 -6.80 3.75 7.50
C GLY A 86 -7.34 5.14 7.11
N SER A 87 -7.51 5.44 5.83
CA SER A 87 -8.33 6.57 5.38
C SER A 87 -9.83 6.29 5.57
N PRO A 88 -10.68 7.33 5.60
CA PRO A 88 -12.14 7.16 5.53
C PRO A 88 -12.57 6.34 4.30
N GLU A 89 -11.91 6.54 3.16
CA GLU A 89 -12.19 5.82 1.92
C GLU A 89 -11.87 4.33 2.02
N SER A 90 -10.78 3.95 2.68
CA SER A 90 -10.48 2.53 2.90
C SER A 90 -11.46 1.88 3.88
N GLN A 91 -11.98 2.65 4.85
CA GLN A 91 -13.05 2.15 5.73
C GLN A 91 -14.38 1.95 5.00
N GLU A 92 -14.69 2.81 4.02
CA GLU A 92 -15.84 2.60 3.12
C GLU A 92 -15.65 1.33 2.27
N ALA A 93 -14.41 1.03 1.87
CA ALA A 93 -14.07 -0.23 1.18
C ALA A 93 -14.40 -1.46 2.02
N LEU A 94 -14.01 -1.48 3.29
CA LEU A 94 -14.36 -2.53 4.25
C LEU A 94 -15.89 -2.67 4.42
N THR A 95 -16.57 -1.54 4.60
CA THR A 95 -18.03 -1.51 4.81
C THR A 95 -18.78 -2.03 3.59
N THR A 96 -18.38 -1.60 2.40
CA THR A 96 -18.96 -2.04 1.12
C THR A 96 -18.72 -3.53 0.91
N ALA A 97 -17.49 -4.00 1.14
CA ALA A 97 -17.15 -5.41 1.00
C ALA A 97 -18.00 -6.29 1.92
N SER A 98 -18.14 -5.90 3.20
CA SER A 98 -18.97 -6.63 4.15
C SER A 98 -20.45 -6.68 3.73
N LYS A 99 -20.99 -5.60 3.17
CA LYS A 99 -22.38 -5.54 2.69
C LYS A 99 -22.62 -6.38 1.45
N LEU A 100 -21.68 -6.36 0.49
CA LEU A 100 -21.85 -7.03 -0.80
C LEU A 100 -21.49 -8.52 -0.75
N PHE A 101 -20.47 -8.88 0.05
CA PHE A 101 -19.85 -10.20 -0.03
C PHE A 101 -19.89 -10.99 1.28
N GLY A 102 -20.40 -10.42 2.38
CA GLY A 102 -20.33 -11.05 3.71
C GLY A 102 -20.94 -12.46 3.81
N LEU A 103 -21.83 -12.86 2.90
CA LEU A 103 -22.43 -14.21 2.88
C LEU A 103 -21.97 -15.06 1.70
N THR A 104 -21.19 -14.50 0.77
CA THR A 104 -20.82 -15.14 -0.51
C THR A 104 -19.32 -15.35 -0.66
N CYS A 105 -18.49 -14.69 0.15
CA CYS A 105 -17.06 -14.92 0.17
C CYS A 105 -16.70 -16.13 1.03
N GLU A 106 -15.73 -16.92 0.56
CA GLU A 106 -15.04 -17.92 1.38
C GLU A 106 -14.24 -17.22 2.48
N ARG A 107 -13.54 -16.14 2.11
CA ARG A 107 -12.65 -15.42 3.02
C ARG A 107 -12.38 -14.00 2.56
N ILE A 108 -12.20 -13.11 3.53
CA ILE A 108 -11.67 -11.76 3.33
C ILE A 108 -10.24 -11.70 3.87
N VAL A 109 -9.32 -11.17 3.07
CA VAL A 109 -7.95 -10.86 3.47
C VAL A 109 -7.82 -9.35 3.57
N LEU A 110 -7.48 -8.82 4.75
CA LEU A 110 -7.21 -7.39 4.93
C LEU A 110 -5.71 -7.13 4.81
N ALA A 111 -5.32 -6.12 4.05
CA ALA A 111 -3.91 -5.77 3.92
C ALA A 111 -3.68 -4.27 4.10
N GLU A 112 -2.68 -3.91 4.90
CA GLU A 112 -2.13 -2.56 4.97
C GLU A 112 -0.67 -2.58 4.54
N VAL A 113 -0.30 -1.68 3.63
CA VAL A 113 1.08 -1.58 3.13
C VAL A 113 1.74 -0.33 3.71
N VAL A 114 2.79 -0.54 4.49
CA VAL A 114 3.64 0.50 5.08
C VAL A 114 4.91 0.71 4.27
N SER A 115 5.62 1.81 4.52
CA SER A 115 6.91 2.07 3.89
C SER A 115 7.97 1.05 4.33
N PHE A 116 9.03 0.85 3.54
CA PHE A 116 10.15 0.00 3.98
C PHE A 116 10.82 0.52 5.26
N ASP A 117 10.90 1.83 5.43
CA ASP A 117 11.47 2.47 6.61
C ASP A 117 10.68 2.16 7.89
N ALA A 118 9.39 1.82 7.76
CA ALA A 118 8.55 1.36 8.87
C ALA A 118 9.03 0.04 9.49
N THR A 119 9.88 -0.72 8.79
CA THR A 119 10.42 -2.00 9.28
C THR A 119 11.70 -1.87 10.09
N GLU A 120 12.31 -0.69 10.11
CA GLU A 120 13.44 -0.38 11.00
C GLU A 120 12.94 -0.12 12.44
N GLU A 121 13.85 -0.13 13.42
CA GLU A 121 13.52 0.00 14.85
C GLU A 121 12.73 1.29 15.15
N SER A 122 13.02 2.38 14.42
CA SER A 122 12.30 3.65 14.48
C SER A 122 10.88 3.62 13.89
N GLY A 123 10.57 2.62 13.07
CA GLY A 123 9.30 2.47 12.34
C GLY A 123 8.26 1.60 13.04
N ARG A 124 8.62 0.95 14.16
CA ARG A 124 7.77 -0.05 14.83
C ARG A 124 6.38 0.48 15.19
N ALA A 125 6.28 1.74 15.60
CA ALA A 125 5.01 2.38 15.91
C ALA A 125 4.05 2.45 14.71
N GLU A 126 4.56 2.60 13.48
CA GLU A 126 3.72 2.60 12.27
C GLU A 126 3.14 1.21 12.01
N VAL A 127 3.96 0.16 12.17
CA VAL A 127 3.55 -1.24 12.04
C VAL A 127 2.54 -1.61 13.12
N ASP A 128 2.77 -1.22 14.37
CA ASP A 128 1.87 -1.50 15.48
C ASP A 128 0.53 -0.76 15.30
N ALA A 129 0.56 0.48 14.79
CA ALA A 129 -0.66 1.21 14.47
C ALA A 129 -1.42 0.58 13.29
N ALA A 130 -0.72 0.07 12.29
CA ALA A 130 -1.32 -0.65 11.16
C ALA A 130 -1.94 -1.98 11.60
N SER A 131 -1.22 -2.77 12.39
CA SER A 131 -1.72 -4.04 12.91
C SER A 131 -2.95 -3.85 13.81
N ALA A 132 -2.95 -2.81 14.66
CA ALA A 132 -4.11 -2.46 15.48
C ALA A 132 -5.34 -2.07 14.64
N ARG A 133 -5.14 -1.31 13.54
CA ARG A 133 -6.23 -0.96 12.61
C ARG A 133 -6.80 -2.20 11.92
N LEU A 134 -5.93 -3.09 11.44
CA LEU A 134 -6.36 -4.33 10.79
C LEU A 134 -7.06 -5.28 11.76
N ALA A 135 -6.58 -5.39 13.00
CA ALA A 135 -7.21 -6.20 14.03
C ALA A 135 -8.64 -5.69 14.33
N ALA A 136 -8.81 -4.38 14.52
CA ALA A 136 -10.13 -3.79 14.74
C ALA A 136 -11.09 -4.02 13.55
N ALA A 137 -10.58 -3.92 12.31
CA ALA A 137 -11.35 -4.22 11.12
C ALA A 137 -11.73 -5.71 11.01
N ALA A 138 -10.82 -6.61 11.38
CA ALA A 138 -11.06 -8.04 11.41
C ALA A 138 -12.14 -8.40 12.45
N ASP A 139 -12.11 -7.81 13.64
CA ASP A 139 -13.10 -8.06 14.69
C ASP A 139 -14.53 -7.69 14.23
N VAL A 140 -14.68 -6.60 13.47
CA VAL A 140 -15.97 -6.21 12.87
C VAL A 140 -16.49 -7.28 11.90
N LEU A 141 -15.60 -7.88 11.09
CA LEU A 141 -15.97 -8.94 10.15
C LEU A 141 -16.26 -10.27 10.86
N LYS A 142 -15.49 -10.61 11.91
CA LYS A 142 -15.72 -11.78 12.75
C LYS A 142 -17.08 -11.71 13.45
N GLY A 143 -17.48 -10.54 13.93
CA GLY A 143 -18.81 -10.30 14.50
C GLY A 143 -19.96 -10.55 13.52
N ARG A 144 -19.67 -10.64 12.21
CA ARG A 144 -20.62 -10.97 11.14
C ARG A 144 -20.45 -12.40 10.60
N SER A 145 -19.67 -13.23 11.30
CA SER A 145 -19.34 -14.61 10.90
C SER A 145 -18.63 -14.73 9.55
N ILE A 146 -17.87 -13.69 9.15
CA ILE A 146 -17.08 -13.69 7.92
C ILE A 146 -15.67 -14.19 8.24
N PRO A 147 -15.17 -15.26 7.60
CA PRO A 147 -13.79 -15.69 7.75
C PRO A 147 -12.84 -14.58 7.29
N VAL A 148 -11.93 -14.17 8.16
CA VAL A 148 -11.03 -13.04 7.90
C VAL A 148 -9.62 -13.36 8.36
N SER A 149 -8.64 -12.94 7.56
CA SER A 149 -7.23 -12.84 7.95
C SER A 149 -6.72 -11.44 7.62
N PHE A 150 -5.56 -11.07 8.17
CA PHE A 150 -4.97 -9.78 7.87
C PHE A 150 -3.44 -9.78 7.90
N GLU A 151 -2.84 -8.91 7.09
CA GLU A 151 -1.39 -8.78 6.93
C GLU A 151 -0.94 -7.32 6.83
N VAL A 152 0.13 -6.99 7.54
CA VAL A 152 0.89 -5.74 7.34
C VAL A 152 2.11 -6.08 6.50
N LEU A 153 2.26 -5.40 5.37
CA LEU A 153 3.33 -5.60 4.41
C LEU A 153 4.15 -4.32 4.25
N ALA A 154 5.43 -4.46 3.94
CA ALA A 154 6.29 -3.33 3.61
C ALA A 154 6.62 -3.30 2.11
N GLY A 155 6.51 -2.12 1.49
CA GLY A 155 6.93 -1.88 0.12
C GLY A 155 6.01 -0.92 -0.66
N PRO A 156 6.11 -0.89 -2.00
CA PRO A 156 5.23 -0.05 -2.83
C PRO A 156 3.79 -0.59 -2.80
N PRO A 157 2.78 0.17 -2.33
CA PRO A 157 1.44 -0.34 -2.03
C PRO A 157 0.79 -1.13 -3.16
N ALA A 158 0.74 -0.55 -4.37
CA ALA A 158 0.06 -1.19 -5.49
C ALA A 158 0.77 -2.48 -5.93
N LYS A 159 2.11 -2.46 -6.04
CA LYS A 159 2.91 -3.65 -6.38
C LYS A 159 2.76 -4.75 -5.31
N THR A 160 2.78 -4.37 -4.04
CA THR A 160 2.63 -5.29 -2.91
C THR A 160 1.25 -5.94 -2.90
N LEU A 161 0.18 -5.17 -3.11
CA LEU A 161 -1.19 -5.71 -3.17
C LEU A 161 -1.38 -6.66 -4.36
N ARG A 162 -0.84 -6.35 -5.54
CA ARG A 162 -0.85 -7.29 -6.69
C ARG A 162 -0.11 -8.58 -6.36
N SER A 163 1.09 -8.48 -5.79
CA SER A 163 1.86 -9.68 -5.43
C SER A 163 1.15 -10.50 -4.36
N LEU A 164 0.45 -9.87 -3.42
CA LEU A 164 -0.34 -10.57 -2.42
C LEU A 164 -1.53 -11.28 -3.08
N ALA A 165 -2.19 -10.61 -4.03
CA ALA A 165 -3.30 -11.19 -4.78
C ALA A 165 -2.88 -12.46 -5.52
N ASP A 166 -1.74 -12.44 -6.21
CA ASP A 166 -1.17 -13.62 -6.88
C ASP A 166 -0.78 -14.72 -5.89
N ARG A 167 -0.18 -14.37 -4.74
CA ARG A 167 0.33 -15.35 -3.76
C ARG A 167 -0.77 -16.08 -2.99
N GLN A 168 -1.95 -15.49 -2.87
CA GLN A 168 -3.04 -16.00 -2.02
C GLN A 168 -4.29 -16.42 -2.80
N ASP A 169 -4.18 -16.52 -4.13
CA ASP A 169 -5.28 -16.88 -5.02
C ASP A 169 -6.51 -15.98 -4.79
N ILE A 170 -6.27 -14.66 -4.70
CA ILE A 170 -7.34 -13.67 -4.51
C ILE A 170 -8.12 -13.51 -5.82
N ASP A 171 -9.45 -13.48 -5.74
CA ASP A 171 -10.34 -13.33 -6.90
C ASP A 171 -10.76 -11.87 -7.15
N LEU A 172 -10.68 -11.01 -6.13
CA LEU A 172 -11.13 -9.62 -6.19
C LEU A 172 -10.34 -8.74 -5.22
N ILE A 173 -9.85 -7.60 -5.71
CA ILE A 173 -9.27 -6.54 -4.86
C ILE A 173 -10.30 -5.43 -4.67
N ILE A 174 -10.57 -5.05 -3.42
CA ILE A 174 -11.43 -3.93 -3.06
C ILE A 174 -10.58 -2.86 -2.37
N ILE A 175 -10.66 -1.63 -2.88
CA ILE A 175 -9.93 -0.50 -2.33
C ILE A 175 -10.77 0.77 -2.40
N GLY A 176 -10.42 1.74 -1.55
CA GLY A 176 -10.91 3.10 -1.71
C GLY A 176 -10.49 3.69 -3.06
N ARG A 177 -11.33 4.54 -3.64
CA ARG A 177 -10.95 5.32 -4.84
C ARG A 177 -9.72 6.20 -4.63
N ARG A 178 -9.41 6.54 -3.38
CA ARG A 178 -8.27 7.34 -2.93
C ARG A 178 -7.84 6.88 -1.54
N GLY A 179 -6.63 7.28 -1.15
CA GLY A 179 -6.07 7.06 0.18
C GLY A 179 -5.89 8.36 0.97
N ARG A 180 -5.18 8.26 2.09
CA ARG A 180 -4.91 9.36 3.02
C ARG A 180 -4.30 10.60 2.32
N GLY A 181 -4.85 11.79 2.58
CA GLY A 181 -4.23 13.09 2.23
C GLY A 181 -4.44 13.62 0.82
N LEU A 182 -5.29 12.99 0.00
CA LEU A 182 -5.53 13.39 -1.41
C LEU A 182 -6.76 14.30 -1.58
N THR A 183 -6.65 15.32 -2.43
CA THR A 183 -7.74 16.30 -2.69
C THR A 183 -8.80 15.78 -3.69
N ASN A 184 -9.95 16.45 -3.71
CA ASN A 184 -11.26 15.85 -4.06
C ASN A 184 -11.53 15.60 -5.57
N ARG A 185 -10.53 15.68 -6.46
CA ARG A 185 -10.76 15.65 -7.92
C ARG A 185 -10.06 14.55 -8.71
N LEU A 186 -9.07 13.85 -8.14
CA LEU A 186 -8.28 12.84 -8.87
C LEU A 186 -8.35 11.46 -8.22
N MET A 187 -8.12 10.41 -9.01
CA MET A 187 -8.01 9.03 -8.54
C MET A 187 -6.64 8.84 -7.86
N GLY A 188 -6.59 8.05 -6.78
CA GLY A 188 -5.32 7.80 -6.08
C GLY A 188 -4.32 7.06 -6.97
N SER A 189 -3.02 7.30 -6.78
CA SER A 189 -1.96 6.63 -7.54
C SER A 189 -2.00 5.11 -7.39
N VAL A 190 -2.27 4.62 -6.17
CA VAL A 190 -2.43 3.20 -5.86
C VAL A 190 -3.65 2.62 -6.59
N SER A 191 -4.79 3.32 -6.54
CA SER A 191 -6.00 2.89 -7.22
C SER A 191 -5.85 2.86 -8.74
N ALA A 192 -5.18 3.87 -9.31
CA ALA A 192 -4.89 3.95 -10.75
C ALA A 192 -3.99 2.82 -11.22
N ASP A 193 -2.92 2.54 -10.47
CA ASP A 193 -1.99 1.46 -10.79
C ASP A 193 -2.69 0.09 -10.72
N LEU A 194 -3.48 -0.17 -9.67
CA LEU A 194 -4.23 -1.43 -9.51
C LEU A 194 -5.24 -1.64 -10.63
N VAL A 195 -6.03 -0.63 -10.99
CA VAL A 195 -7.00 -0.76 -12.09
C VAL A 195 -6.33 -1.07 -13.43
N GLN A 196 -5.11 -0.57 -13.66
CA GLN A 196 -4.38 -0.80 -14.91
C GLN A 196 -3.65 -2.14 -14.97
N HIS A 197 -3.14 -2.64 -13.84
CA HIS A 197 -2.17 -3.73 -13.84
C HIS A 197 -2.53 -4.91 -12.93
N SER A 198 -3.66 -4.87 -12.23
CA SER A 198 -4.05 -5.96 -11.33
C SER A 198 -4.29 -7.26 -12.11
N PRO A 199 -3.81 -8.41 -11.60
CA PRO A 199 -4.05 -9.71 -12.20
C PRO A 199 -5.52 -10.14 -12.10
N VAL A 200 -6.27 -9.53 -11.16
CA VAL A 200 -7.68 -9.84 -10.88
C VAL A 200 -8.54 -8.58 -10.88
N PRO A 201 -9.87 -8.69 -11.00
CA PRO A 201 -10.78 -7.55 -10.94
C PRO A 201 -10.52 -6.64 -9.73
N VAL A 202 -10.70 -5.33 -9.94
CA VAL A 202 -10.55 -4.31 -8.90
C VAL A 202 -11.87 -3.56 -8.74
N LEU A 203 -12.42 -3.57 -7.53
CA LEU A 203 -13.59 -2.78 -7.15
C LEU A 203 -13.15 -1.54 -6.39
N LEU A 204 -13.44 -0.37 -6.98
CA LEU A 204 -13.25 0.91 -6.31
C LEU A 204 -14.52 1.31 -5.57
N THR A 205 -14.40 1.65 -4.30
CA THR A 205 -15.55 2.13 -3.54
C THR A 205 -15.74 3.64 -3.66
N PRO A 206 -16.99 4.12 -3.59
CA PRO A 206 -17.30 5.54 -3.62
C PRO A 206 -16.62 6.29 -2.49
N GLN A 207 -16.53 7.62 -2.64
CA GLN A 207 -16.22 8.48 -1.52
C GLN A 207 -17.30 8.32 -0.46
N PRO A 208 -16.96 8.23 0.84
CA PRO A 208 -17.95 8.32 1.89
C PRO A 208 -18.67 9.65 1.70
N THR A 209 -19.95 9.61 1.36
CA THR A 209 -20.76 10.82 1.23
C THR A 209 -20.74 11.49 2.59
N LYS A 210 -20.16 12.70 2.68
CA LYS A 210 -20.48 13.59 3.80
C LYS A 210 -22.00 13.73 3.75
N SER A 211 -22.69 13.06 4.68
CA SER A 211 -24.13 13.21 4.83
C SER A 211 -24.40 14.70 4.85
N ALA A 212 -25.24 15.15 3.93
CA ALA A 212 -25.62 16.53 3.83
C ALA A 212 -26.20 16.95 5.18
N ALA A 213 -25.43 17.75 5.94
CA ALA A 213 -26.00 18.69 6.87
C ALA A 213 -26.81 19.70 6.03
N ARG A 214 -27.99 19.27 5.61
CA ARG A 214 -29.11 20.10 5.18
C ARG A 214 -30.23 19.79 6.16
N GLY A 215 -30.18 20.46 7.29
CA GLY A 215 -31.30 20.77 8.16
C GLY A 215 -31.31 22.28 8.32
#